data_AF-A0AAD4ZJS3-F1
#
_entry.id   AF-A0AAD4ZJS3-F1
#
_cell.length_a   1.000
_cell.length_b   1.000
_cell.length_c   1.000
_cell.angle_alpha   90.00
_cell.angle_beta   90.00
_cell.angle_gamma   90.00
#
_symmetry.space_group_name_H-M   'P 1'
#
loop_
_entity.id
_entity.type
_entity.pdbx_description
1 polymer ?
#
loop_
_entity_poly.entity_id
_entity_poly.type
_entity_poly.pdbx_seq_one_letter_code
_entity_poly.pdbx_strand_id
1 'polypeptide(L)'
;MTGSSGSDLRAPIFNGENYEFWKIRMRMIFKSHGIWDLVEKGFHIPDSKGKKVDDAGSSDPEKEALLMKDAKALGIIQGAISDEPQRGLRRDFEYTRMRDDETLSGYLTCLLELVNKMKGYGEDLSKGRLVQKLLISLTKEFDPVCYVIEQTKDIETIEVQEVLAALRGFAQRLDRHAESITEKAFSSMSMNQKGSQSNSSFGNNKSKKN
;
A
#
# COMPACT_ATOMS: atom_id res chain seq x y z
N MET A 1 34.17 6.31 3.65
CA MET A 1 33.59 7.13 2.57
C MET A 1 32.51 6.31 1.87
N THR A 2 31.25 6.46 2.26
CA THR A 2 29.98 6.19 1.56
C THR A 2 28.89 6.68 2.53
N GLY A 3 27.73 7.24 2.18
CA GLY A 3 27.23 7.79 0.94
C GLY A 3 26.24 8.88 1.38
N SER A 4 26.35 10.06 0.77
CA SER A 4 25.39 11.14 0.97
C SER A 4 24.05 10.67 0.40
N SER A 5 23.13 10.26 1.27
CA SER A 5 21.72 10.15 0.92
C SER A 5 21.21 11.57 0.75
N GLY A 6 21.46 12.13 -0.43
CA GLY A 6 20.71 13.27 -0.92
C GLY A 6 19.30 12.78 -1.12
N SER A 7 18.48 12.84 -0.06
CA SER A 7 17.04 12.75 -0.20
C SER A 7 16.65 13.81 -1.21
N ASP A 8 16.24 13.39 -2.40
CA ASP A 8 15.58 14.28 -3.35
C ASP A 8 14.48 15.01 -2.56
N LEU A 9 14.66 16.31 -2.37
CA LEU A 9 13.75 17.18 -1.64
C LEU A 9 12.51 17.38 -2.51
N ARG A 10 11.73 16.32 -2.67
CA ARG A 10 10.48 16.32 -3.41
C ARG A 10 9.51 17.24 -2.68
N ALA A 11 8.83 18.08 -3.46
CA ALA A 11 7.88 19.03 -2.94
C ALA A 11 6.74 18.32 -2.18
N PRO A 12 6.43 18.74 -0.95
CA PRO A 12 5.28 18.20 -0.24
C PRO A 12 3.99 18.63 -0.93
N ILE A 13 3.02 17.73 -1.03
CA ILE A 13 1.69 18.05 -1.54
C ILE A 13 0.97 18.93 -0.52
N PHE A 14 0.28 19.97 -0.99
CA PHE A 14 -0.56 20.85 -0.18
C PHE A 14 -1.99 20.31 -0.18
N ASN A 15 -2.44 19.85 0.99
CA ASN A 15 -3.79 19.30 1.19
C ASN A 15 -4.78 20.36 1.75
N GLY A 16 -4.40 21.64 1.78
CA GLY A 16 -5.21 22.73 2.33
C GLY A 16 -5.01 22.99 3.83
N GLU A 17 -4.33 22.09 4.55
CA GLU A 17 -4.05 22.24 5.98
C GLU A 17 -2.56 22.52 6.24
N ASN A 18 -2.24 23.02 7.44
CA ASN A 18 -0.87 23.26 7.90
C ASN A 18 0.00 24.10 6.93
N TYR A 19 -0.61 25.13 6.33
CA TYR A 19 0.02 26.02 5.34
C TYR A 19 1.36 26.59 5.80
N GLU A 20 1.52 26.93 7.07
CA GLU A 20 2.79 27.46 7.60
C GLU A 20 3.93 26.46 7.45
N PHE A 21 3.70 25.18 7.78
CA PHE A 21 4.72 24.14 7.63
C PHE A 21 5.00 23.84 6.15
N TRP A 22 3.95 23.78 5.33
CA TRP A 22 4.07 23.60 3.89
C TRP A 22 4.88 24.73 3.23
N LYS A 23 4.57 25.98 3.58
CA LYS A 23 5.27 27.19 3.11
C LYS A 23 6.74 27.19 3.52
N ILE A 24 7.06 26.78 4.74
CA ILE A 24 8.45 26.65 5.22
C ILE A 24 9.23 25.63 4.37
N ARG A 25 8.63 24.46 4.09
CA ARG A 25 9.25 23.43 3.26
C ARG A 25 9.41 23.85 1.80
N MET A 26 8.39 24.47 1.21
CA MET A 26 8.47 25.01 -0.15
C MET A 26 9.55 26.09 -0.27
N ARG A 27 9.61 27.02 0.69
CA ARG A 27 10.70 28.02 0.76
C ARG A 27 12.08 27.36 0.82
N MET A 28 12.23 26.29 1.61
CA MET A 28 13.50 25.56 1.70
C MET A 28 13.90 24.92 0.36
N ILE A 29 12.94 24.31 -0.35
CA ILE A 29 13.16 23.70 -1.67
C ILE A 29 13.54 24.74 -2.73
N PHE A 30 12.85 25.88 -2.76
CA PHE A 30 13.18 26.96 -3.69
C PHE A 30 14.55 27.58 -3.39
N LYS A 31 14.93 27.68 -2.11
CA LYS A 31 16.27 28.14 -1.71
C LYS A 31 17.36 27.15 -2.09
N SER A 32 17.17 25.84 -1.92
CA SER A 32 18.16 24.83 -2.32
C SER A 32 18.36 24.79 -3.84
N HIS A 33 17.32 25.07 -4.62
CA HIS A 33 17.41 25.18 -6.07
C HIS A 33 17.87 26.56 -6.58
N GLY A 34 18.11 27.54 -5.70
CA GLY A 34 18.54 28.89 -6.09
C GLY A 34 17.49 29.68 -6.89
N ILE A 35 16.22 29.36 -6.71
CA ILE A 35 15.07 29.95 -7.43
C ILE A 35 14.13 30.75 -6.53
N TRP A 36 14.39 30.83 -5.22
CA TRP A 36 13.55 31.59 -4.28
C TRP A 36 13.44 33.08 -4.63
N ASP A 37 14.55 33.72 -5.03
CA ASP A 37 14.55 35.13 -5.45
C ASP A 37 13.61 35.38 -6.64
N LEU A 38 13.52 34.42 -7.57
CA LEU A 38 12.63 34.49 -8.73
C LEU A 38 11.17 34.36 -8.31
N VAL A 39 10.87 33.45 -7.38
CA VAL A 39 9.52 33.22 -6.85
C VAL A 39 9.02 34.40 -5.99
N GLU A 40 9.92 35.03 -5.22
CA GLU A 40 9.57 36.12 -4.30
C GLU A 40 9.46 37.49 -5.00
N LYS A 41 10.32 37.77 -5.98
CA LYS A 41 10.36 39.06 -6.69
C LYS A 41 9.52 39.09 -7.97
N GLY A 42 9.11 37.92 -8.47
CA GLY A 42 8.32 37.77 -9.69
C GLY A 42 9.16 37.77 -10.97
N PHE A 43 8.59 37.18 -12.02
CA PHE A 43 9.20 37.12 -13.35
C PHE A 43 8.96 38.44 -14.10
N HIS A 44 10.00 39.27 -14.22
CA HIS A 44 9.98 40.44 -15.10
C HIS A 44 10.63 40.07 -16.43
N ILE A 45 9.82 39.82 -17.46
CA ILE A 45 10.28 39.84 -18.85
C ILE A 45 10.74 41.28 -19.11
N PRO A 46 12.02 41.53 -19.45
CA PRO A 46 12.40 42.84 -19.93
C PRO A 46 11.64 43.07 -21.23
N ASP A 47 10.68 43.99 -21.19
CA ASP A 47 9.91 44.40 -22.36
C ASP A 47 10.93 44.99 -23.34
N SER A 48 11.21 44.26 -24.42
CA SER A 48 12.15 44.70 -25.45
C SER A 48 11.46 45.80 -26.27
N LYS A 49 11.29 46.97 -25.68
CA LYS A 49 10.86 48.17 -26.40
C LYS A 49 12.04 48.68 -27.20
N GLY A 50 12.10 48.23 -28.45
CA GLY A 50 12.74 48.96 -29.54
C GLY A 50 14.12 48.43 -29.96
N LYS A 51 14.20 47.20 -30.47
CA LYS A 51 15.20 46.89 -31.49
C LYS A 51 14.53 46.17 -32.64
N LYS A 52 14.70 46.73 -33.84
CA LYS A 52 14.21 46.19 -35.10
C LYS A 52 14.66 44.73 -35.22
N VAL A 53 13.74 43.92 -35.74
CA VAL A 53 14.00 42.62 -36.34
C VAL A 53 15.16 42.80 -37.30
N ASP A 54 16.28 42.14 -37.01
CA ASP A 54 17.26 41.59 -37.94
C ASP A 54 18.17 40.68 -37.09
N ASP A 55 18.48 39.50 -37.62
CA ASP A 55 19.39 38.48 -37.09
C ASP A 55 18.79 37.35 -36.24
N ALA A 56 18.71 36.20 -36.89
CA ALA A 56 18.42 34.90 -36.31
C ALA A 56 19.64 34.42 -35.50
N GLY A 57 19.46 34.15 -34.21
CA GLY A 57 20.42 33.30 -33.47
C GLY A 57 20.95 33.80 -32.13
N SER A 58 20.40 34.86 -31.53
CA SER A 58 20.76 35.26 -30.16
C SER A 58 19.63 34.90 -29.19
N SER A 59 19.47 33.61 -28.89
CA SER A 59 18.85 33.22 -27.64
C SER A 59 19.79 33.65 -26.53
N ASP A 60 19.51 34.79 -25.91
CA ASP A 60 20.26 35.29 -24.77
C ASP A 60 20.35 34.17 -23.70
N PRO A 61 21.54 33.60 -23.43
CA PRO A 61 21.66 32.44 -22.55
C PRO A 61 21.16 32.75 -21.13
N GLU A 62 21.17 34.02 -20.74
CA GLU A 62 20.63 34.49 -19.47
C GLU A 62 19.10 34.46 -19.45
N LYS A 63 18.44 34.84 -20.55
CA LYS A 63 16.98 34.74 -20.71
C LYS A 63 16.50 33.29 -20.74
N GLU A 64 17.22 32.42 -21.44
CA GLU A 64 16.91 30.98 -21.49
C GLU A 64 17.09 30.33 -20.11
N ALA A 65 18.16 30.66 -19.38
CA ALA A 65 18.37 30.18 -18.03
C ALA A 65 17.29 30.67 -17.04
N LEU A 66 16.78 31.89 -17.22
CA LEU A 66 15.66 32.42 -16.45
C LEU A 66 14.35 31.67 -16.75
N LEU A 67 14.05 31.40 -18.02
CA LEU A 67 12.88 30.61 -18.43
C LEU A 67 12.94 29.18 -17.89
N MET A 68 14.12 28.53 -17.90
CA MET A 68 14.30 27.20 -17.30
C MET A 68 14.07 27.22 -15.79
N LYS A 69 14.50 28.29 -15.08
CA LYS A 69 14.26 28.45 -13.64
C LYS A 69 12.78 28.69 -13.33
N ASP A 70 12.10 29.48 -14.15
CA ASP A 70 10.66 29.73 -14.05
C ASP A 70 9.85 28.45 -14.30
N ALA A 71 10.13 27.74 -15.39
CA ALA A 71 9.52 26.44 -15.68
C ALA A 71 9.75 25.41 -14.57
N LYS A 72 10.96 25.41 -13.97
CA LYS A 72 11.27 24.56 -12.81
C LYS A 72 10.49 24.96 -11.56
N ALA A 73 10.38 26.26 -11.27
CA ALA A 73 9.59 26.76 -10.15
C ALA A 73 8.10 26.40 -10.32
N LEU A 74 7.56 26.64 -11.52
CA LEU A 74 6.19 26.29 -11.89
C LEU A 74 5.93 24.78 -11.71
N GLY A 75 6.83 23.91 -12.18
CA GLY A 75 6.69 22.47 -12.02
C GLY A 75 6.70 22.00 -10.56
N ILE A 76 7.53 22.63 -9.70
CA ILE A 76 7.56 22.36 -8.26
C ILE A 76 6.25 22.79 -7.59
N ILE A 77 5.75 23.99 -7.92
CA ILE A 77 4.49 24.51 -7.38
C ILE A 77 3.31 23.64 -7.85
N GLN A 78 3.23 23.35 -9.14
CA GLN A 78 2.17 22.51 -9.70
C GLN A 78 2.20 21.11 -9.12
N GLY A 79 3.39 20.49 -8.99
CA GLY A 79 3.53 19.18 -8.36
C GLY A 79 3.17 19.17 -6.87
N ALA A 80 3.44 20.27 -6.17
CA ALA A 80 3.05 20.44 -4.77
C ALA A 80 1.56 20.76 -4.59
N ILE A 81 0.86 21.23 -5.62
CA ILE A 81 -0.58 21.52 -5.57
C ILE A 81 -1.39 20.36 -6.21
N SER A 82 -0.72 19.47 -6.94
CA SER A 82 -1.38 18.36 -7.64
C SER A 82 -1.87 17.30 -6.67
N ASP A 83 -3.19 17.12 -6.65
CA ASP A 83 -3.89 16.08 -5.90
C ASP A 83 -3.75 14.68 -6.55
N GLU A 84 -3.19 14.59 -7.76
CA GLU A 84 -3.12 13.36 -8.57
C GLU A 84 -2.44 12.17 -7.84
N PRO A 85 -1.26 12.32 -7.21
CA PRO A 85 -0.66 11.21 -6.45
C PRO A 85 -1.52 10.79 -5.26
N GLN A 86 -2.24 11.74 -4.64
CA GLN A 86 -3.08 11.52 -3.47
C GLN A 86 -4.38 10.79 -3.87
N ARG A 87 -5.01 11.23 -4.98
CA ARG A 87 -6.14 10.56 -5.61
C ARG A 87 -5.80 9.15 -6.09
N GLY A 88 -4.61 8.95 -6.64
CA GLY A 88 -4.11 7.63 -7.02
C GLY A 88 -4.02 6.69 -5.81
N LEU A 89 -3.42 7.15 -4.71
CA LEU A 89 -3.31 6.34 -3.49
C LEU A 89 -4.66 6.03 -2.84
N ARG A 90 -5.62 6.96 -2.85
CA ARG A 90 -7.00 6.67 -2.40
C ARG A 90 -7.64 5.58 -3.23
N ARG A 91 -7.49 5.66 -4.55
CA ARG A 91 -7.96 4.64 -5.47
C ARG A 91 -7.31 3.30 -5.16
N ASP A 92 -5.99 3.26 -5.06
CA ASP A 92 -5.26 2.03 -4.73
C ASP A 92 -5.71 1.46 -3.39
N PHE A 93 -5.96 2.31 -2.39
CA PHE A 93 -6.47 1.87 -1.09
C PHE A 93 -7.87 1.27 -1.20
N GLU A 94 -8.76 1.87 -1.97
CA GLU A 94 -10.11 1.36 -2.20
C GLU A 94 -10.11 0.03 -2.97
N TYR A 95 -9.21 -0.16 -3.95
CA TYR A 95 -9.12 -1.40 -4.72
C TYR A 95 -8.23 -2.49 -4.09
N THR A 96 -7.39 -2.14 -3.11
CA THR A 96 -6.54 -3.10 -2.41
C THR A 96 -7.41 -4.17 -1.77
N ARG A 97 -7.16 -5.42 -2.12
CA ARG A 97 -7.86 -6.58 -1.55
C ARG A 97 -6.91 -7.76 -1.49
N MET A 98 -7.14 -8.63 -0.53
CA MET A 98 -6.38 -9.86 -0.41
C MET A 98 -6.72 -10.78 -1.58
N ARG A 99 -5.69 -11.36 -2.19
CA ARG A 99 -5.88 -12.36 -3.26
C ARG A 99 -6.00 -13.76 -2.67
N ASP A 100 -6.62 -14.67 -3.41
CA ASP A 100 -6.80 -16.07 -2.99
C ASP A 100 -5.45 -16.82 -2.90
N ASP A 101 -4.44 -16.40 -3.66
CA ASP A 101 -3.09 -16.97 -3.68
C ASP A 101 -2.10 -16.27 -2.74
N GLU A 102 -2.57 -15.29 -1.97
CA GLU A 102 -1.74 -14.46 -1.10
C GLU A 102 -1.93 -14.83 0.38
N THR A 103 -0.84 -14.83 1.14
CA THR A 103 -0.92 -15.03 2.60
C THR A 103 -1.46 -13.77 3.29
N LEU A 104 -2.20 -13.95 4.39
CA LEU A 104 -2.66 -12.82 5.21
C LEU A 104 -1.51 -11.87 5.58
N SER A 105 -0.34 -12.41 5.93
CA SER A 105 0.81 -11.57 6.29
C SER A 105 1.33 -10.71 5.12
N GLY A 106 1.34 -11.26 3.90
CA GLY A 106 1.70 -10.51 2.70
C GLY A 106 0.74 -9.35 2.46
N TYR A 107 -0.55 -9.65 2.49
CA TYR A 107 -1.61 -8.66 2.32
C TYR A 107 -1.54 -7.54 3.34
N LEU A 108 -1.43 -7.88 4.63
CA LEU A 108 -1.31 -6.93 5.73
C LEU A 108 -0.11 -6.00 5.57
N THR A 109 1.01 -6.53 5.09
CA THR A 109 2.24 -5.74 4.86
C THR A 109 2.01 -4.73 3.75
N CYS A 110 1.48 -5.16 2.60
CA CYS A 110 1.17 -4.25 1.49
C CYS A 110 0.13 -3.18 1.87
N LEU A 111 -0.91 -3.55 2.63
CA LEU A 111 -1.91 -2.61 3.11
C LEU A 111 -1.28 -1.55 4.04
N LEU A 112 -0.46 -1.97 5.00
CA LEU A 112 0.20 -1.04 5.93
C LEU A 112 1.20 -0.13 5.20
N GLU A 113 1.93 -0.64 4.21
CA GLU A 113 2.77 0.20 3.33
C GLU A 113 1.96 1.26 2.60
N LEU A 114 0.79 0.90 2.07
CA LEU A 114 -0.10 1.83 1.39
C LEU A 114 -0.65 2.90 2.34
N VAL A 115 -1.06 2.51 3.55
CA VAL A 115 -1.50 3.45 4.60
C VAL A 115 -0.36 4.39 5.01
N ASN A 116 0.85 3.86 5.15
CA ASN A 116 2.04 4.67 5.46
C ASN A 116 2.37 5.66 4.33
N LYS A 117 2.20 5.25 3.06
CA LYS A 117 2.30 6.16 1.92
C LYS A 117 1.26 7.27 2.01
N MET A 118 -0.01 6.94 2.24
CA MET A 118 -1.09 7.94 2.39
C MET A 118 -0.80 8.94 3.52
N LYS A 119 -0.35 8.46 4.68
CA LYS A 119 0.09 9.32 5.79
C LYS A 119 1.27 10.22 5.42
N GLY A 120 2.22 9.71 4.63
CA GLY A 120 3.36 10.48 4.13
C GLY A 120 2.96 11.68 3.27
N TYR A 121 1.81 11.61 2.60
CA TYR A 121 1.25 12.73 1.83
C TYR A 121 0.32 13.64 2.65
N GLY A 122 0.20 13.41 3.96
CA GLY A 122 -0.61 14.25 4.86
C GLY A 122 -2.09 13.88 4.89
N GLU A 123 -2.48 12.69 4.39
CA GLU A 123 -3.84 12.19 4.59
C GLU A 123 -3.89 11.35 5.87
N ASP A 124 -4.67 11.81 6.85
CA ASP A 124 -4.87 11.07 8.09
C ASP A 124 -6.01 10.06 7.92
N LEU A 125 -5.64 8.79 7.82
CA LEU A 125 -6.60 7.70 7.75
C LEU A 125 -7.06 7.33 9.15
N SER A 126 -8.35 7.52 9.43
CA SER A 126 -8.92 7.14 10.73
C SER A 126 -8.76 5.64 11.01
N LYS A 127 -8.57 5.28 12.29
CA LYS A 127 -8.44 3.88 12.72
C LYS A 127 -9.63 3.05 12.26
N GLY A 128 -10.85 3.55 12.44
CA GLY A 128 -12.08 2.86 12.01
C GLY A 128 -12.12 2.63 10.51
N ARG A 129 -11.67 3.58 9.68
CA ARG A 129 -11.62 3.41 8.21
C ARG A 129 -10.60 2.35 7.80
N LEU A 130 -9.47 2.26 8.50
CA LEU A 130 -8.50 1.19 8.30
C LEU A 130 -9.07 -0.18 8.70
N VAL A 131 -9.73 -0.27 9.85
CA VAL A 131 -10.34 -1.52 10.34
C VAL A 131 -11.45 -1.97 9.38
N GLN A 132 -12.35 -1.07 9.00
CA GLN A 132 -13.40 -1.38 8.04
C GLN A 132 -12.81 -1.84 6.72
N LYS A 133 -11.81 -1.12 6.19
CA LYS A 133 -11.11 -1.53 4.97
C LYS A 133 -10.55 -2.93 5.12
N LEU A 134 -9.92 -3.24 6.25
CA LEU A 134 -9.35 -4.56 6.53
C LEU A 134 -10.40 -5.66 6.46
N LEU A 135 -11.53 -5.49 7.16
CA LEU A 135 -12.56 -6.52 7.25
C LEU A 135 -13.25 -6.81 5.91
N ILE A 136 -13.52 -5.78 5.09
CA ILE A 136 -14.21 -5.93 3.80
C ILE A 136 -13.33 -6.47 2.66
N SER A 137 -12.01 -6.52 2.86
CA SER A 137 -11.03 -6.78 1.79
C SER A 137 -10.34 -8.13 1.91
N LEU A 138 -10.65 -8.89 2.95
CA LEU A 138 -10.15 -10.25 3.16
C LEU A 138 -10.90 -11.24 2.26
N THR A 139 -10.29 -12.40 2.02
CA THR A 139 -10.93 -13.49 1.27
C THR A 139 -12.01 -14.16 2.12
N LYS A 140 -12.92 -14.87 1.46
CA LYS A 140 -14.07 -15.57 2.07
C LYS A 140 -13.72 -16.53 3.22
N GLU A 141 -12.48 -17.00 3.28
CA GLU A 141 -12.01 -17.87 4.36
C GLU A 141 -12.03 -17.17 5.72
N PHE A 142 -11.93 -15.84 5.72
CA PHE A 142 -11.94 -14.99 6.90
C PHE A 142 -13.33 -14.46 7.26
N ASP A 143 -14.37 -14.71 6.46
CA ASP A 143 -15.74 -14.25 6.73
C ASP A 143 -16.22 -14.60 8.16
N PRO A 144 -15.93 -15.80 8.73
CA PRO A 144 -16.38 -16.11 10.09
C PRO A 144 -15.76 -15.20 11.15
N VAL A 145 -14.48 -14.85 11.01
CA VAL A 145 -13.81 -13.96 11.97
C VAL A 145 -14.19 -12.50 11.74
N CYS A 146 -14.37 -12.08 10.49
CA CYS A 146 -14.88 -10.74 10.16
C CYS A 146 -16.26 -10.50 10.76
N TYR A 147 -17.19 -11.43 10.54
CA TYR A 147 -18.54 -11.35 11.10
C TYR A 147 -18.53 -11.25 12.63
N VAL A 148 -17.73 -12.07 13.32
CA VAL A 148 -17.63 -12.01 14.78
C VAL A 148 -17.10 -10.66 15.24
N ILE A 149 -16.09 -10.10 14.58
CA ILE A 149 -15.54 -8.80 14.94
C ILE A 149 -16.60 -7.70 14.73
N GLU A 150 -17.30 -7.71 13.60
CA GLU A 150 -18.37 -6.73 13.29
C GLU A 150 -19.52 -6.78 14.30
N GLN A 151 -19.86 -7.96 14.84
CA GLN A 151 -20.96 -8.10 15.80
C GLN A 151 -20.54 -7.81 17.25
N THR A 152 -19.28 -8.08 17.61
CA THR A 152 -18.83 -8.02 19.00
C THR A 152 -18.08 -6.75 19.36
N LYS A 153 -17.64 -5.98 18.36
CA LYS A 153 -16.77 -4.82 18.54
C LYS A 153 -17.33 -3.62 17.82
N ASP A 154 -17.12 -2.45 18.41
CA ASP A 154 -17.40 -1.18 17.78
C ASP A 154 -16.23 -0.76 16.88
N ILE A 155 -16.52 -0.55 15.60
CA ILE A 155 -15.54 -0.25 14.54
C ILE A 155 -14.87 1.11 14.78
N GLU A 156 -15.55 2.04 15.44
CA GLU A 156 -15.00 3.39 15.69
C GLU A 156 -13.98 3.41 16.83
N THR A 157 -14.11 2.50 17.80
CA THR A 157 -13.31 2.47 19.03
C THR A 157 -12.28 1.35 19.09
N ILE A 158 -12.41 0.32 18.25
CA ILE A 158 -11.49 -0.82 18.25
C ILE A 158 -10.07 -0.44 17.82
N GLU A 159 -9.08 -1.00 18.53
CA GLU A 159 -7.67 -0.85 18.17
C GLU A 159 -7.31 -1.75 16.99
N VAL A 160 -6.60 -1.19 16.01
CA VAL A 160 -6.15 -1.91 14.81
C VAL A 160 -5.33 -3.15 15.18
N GLN A 161 -4.50 -3.07 16.23
CA GLN A 161 -3.69 -4.19 16.69
C GLN A 161 -4.51 -5.36 17.22
N GLU A 162 -5.68 -5.09 17.83
CA GLU A 162 -6.58 -6.14 18.32
C GLU A 162 -7.17 -6.93 17.14
N VAL A 163 -7.61 -6.23 16.10
CA VAL A 163 -8.12 -6.83 14.86
C VAL A 163 -7.03 -7.65 14.18
N LEU A 164 -5.82 -7.11 14.05
CA LEU A 164 -4.69 -7.83 13.47
C LEU A 164 -4.33 -9.09 14.26
N ALA A 165 -4.37 -9.04 15.59
CA ALA A 165 -4.13 -10.20 16.44
C ALA A 165 -5.21 -11.27 16.26
N ALA A 166 -6.48 -10.87 16.22
CA ALA A 166 -7.60 -11.78 15.98
C ALA A 166 -7.49 -12.49 14.62
N LEU A 167 -7.18 -11.73 13.56
CA LEU A 167 -6.99 -12.26 12.21
C LEU A 167 -5.80 -13.21 12.12
N ARG A 168 -4.64 -12.86 12.71
CA ARG A 168 -3.46 -13.75 12.76
C ARG A 168 -3.76 -15.05 13.52
N GLY A 169 -4.42 -14.95 14.67
CA GLY A 169 -4.80 -16.13 15.45
C GLY A 169 -5.85 -17.01 14.74
N PHE A 170 -6.66 -16.43 13.85
CA PHE A 170 -7.58 -17.18 12.99
C PHE A 170 -6.86 -17.81 11.80
N ALA A 171 -5.98 -17.09 11.11
CA ALA A 171 -5.14 -17.62 10.03
C ALA A 171 -4.32 -18.84 10.49
N GLN A 172 -3.71 -18.77 11.68
CA GLN A 172 -2.98 -19.90 12.26
C GLN A 172 -3.89 -21.11 12.50
N ARG A 173 -5.16 -20.89 12.85
CA ARG A 173 -6.14 -21.99 13.00
C ARG A 173 -6.52 -22.60 11.66
N LEU A 174 -6.76 -21.76 10.64
CA LEU A 174 -7.04 -22.23 9.27
C LEU A 174 -5.91 -23.14 8.76
N ASP A 175 -4.65 -22.72 8.96
CA ASP A 175 -3.47 -23.46 8.50
C ASP A 175 -3.39 -24.86 9.12
N ARG A 176 -3.55 -24.99 10.45
CA ARG A 176 -3.59 -26.31 11.11
C ARG A 176 -4.73 -27.21 10.60
N HIS A 177 -5.87 -26.63 10.24
CA HIS A 177 -7.00 -27.40 9.73
C HIS A 177 -6.78 -27.81 8.26
N ALA A 178 -6.07 -27.02 7.47
CA ALA A 178 -5.65 -27.38 6.12
C ALA A 178 -4.66 -28.56 6.14
N GLU A 179 -3.64 -28.51 7.00
CA GLU A 179 -2.71 -29.63 7.22
C GLU A 179 -3.46 -30.92 7.59
N SER A 180 -4.40 -30.84 8.54
CA SER A 180 -5.20 -31.98 8.98
C SER A 180 -6.03 -32.61 7.86
N ILE A 181 -6.56 -31.82 6.92
CA ILE A 181 -7.30 -32.33 5.76
C ILE A 181 -6.34 -33.04 4.80
N THR A 182 -5.17 -32.46 4.52
CA THR A 182 -4.18 -33.09 3.63
C THR A 182 -3.62 -34.39 4.22
N GLU A 183 -3.28 -34.42 5.52
CA GLU A 183 -2.81 -35.64 6.19
C GLU A 183 -3.85 -36.76 6.19
N LYS A 184 -5.14 -36.43 6.38
CA LYS A 184 -6.25 -37.40 6.29
C LYS A 184 -6.40 -37.93 4.87
N ALA A 185 -6.29 -37.08 3.84
CA ALA A 185 -6.34 -37.50 2.45
C ALA A 185 -5.17 -38.45 2.11
N PHE A 186 -3.93 -38.12 2.49
CA PHE A 186 -2.77 -38.98 2.30
C PHE A 186 -2.87 -40.31 3.07
N SER A 187 -3.36 -40.27 4.32
CA SER A 187 -3.56 -41.48 5.12
C SER A 187 -4.62 -42.41 4.52
N SER A 188 -5.69 -41.84 3.97
CA SER A 188 -6.74 -42.63 3.30
C SER A 188 -6.27 -43.27 1.98
N MET A 189 -5.35 -42.63 1.26
CA MET A 189 -4.73 -43.21 0.06
C MET A 189 -3.66 -44.25 0.38
N SER A 190 -2.95 -44.08 1.50
CA SER A 190 -1.89 -45.00 1.94
C SER A 190 -2.43 -46.31 2.52
N MET A 191 -3.67 -46.34 3.03
CA MET A 191 -4.29 -47.55 3.58
C MET A 191 -4.75 -48.60 2.55
N ASN A 192 -4.57 -48.37 1.25
CA ASN A 192 -4.99 -49.32 0.21
C ASN A 192 -3.87 -50.24 -0.34
N GLN A 193 -2.72 -50.31 0.33
CA GLN A 193 -1.62 -51.25 0.02
C GLN A 193 -1.36 -52.26 1.16
N LYS A 194 -2.40 -52.92 1.70
CA LYS A 194 -2.26 -54.20 2.41
C LYS A 194 -3.63 -54.85 2.60
N GLY A 195 -4.07 -55.57 1.58
CA GLY A 195 -5.37 -56.24 1.61
C GLY A 195 -5.59 -57.19 0.44
N SER A 196 -4.63 -58.06 0.15
CA SER A 196 -4.93 -59.28 -0.62
C SER A 196 -4.11 -60.44 -0.07
N GLN A 197 -4.67 -61.09 0.95
CA GLN A 197 -4.46 -62.53 1.10
C GLN A 197 -5.80 -63.18 1.41
N SER A 198 -6.20 -64.01 0.45
CA SER A 198 -7.45 -64.71 0.30
C SER A 198 -7.80 -65.58 1.52
N ASN A 199 -9.03 -65.46 1.98
CA ASN A 199 -9.63 -66.45 2.86
C ASN A 199 -10.09 -67.64 2.01
N SER A 200 -9.31 -68.72 1.98
CA SER A 200 -9.74 -70.00 1.40
C SER A 200 -10.34 -70.88 2.49
N SER A 201 -11.65 -71.10 2.36
CA SER A 201 -12.45 -72.12 3.00
C SER A 201 -11.77 -73.49 3.07
N PHE A 202 -11.85 -74.16 4.22
CA PHE A 202 -12.03 -75.61 4.26
C PHE A 202 -12.85 -75.99 5.50
N GLY A 203 -14.09 -76.42 5.27
CA GLY A 203 -14.90 -77.03 6.32
C GLY A 203 -14.42 -78.43 6.64
N ASN A 204 -14.61 -78.86 7.89
CA ASN A 204 -15.06 -80.22 8.13
C ASN A 204 -15.85 -80.37 9.44
N ASN A 205 -16.94 -81.11 9.33
CA ASN A 205 -17.88 -81.53 10.36
C ASN A 205 -17.26 -82.59 11.29
N LYS A 206 -17.57 -82.57 12.59
CA LYS A 206 -18.36 -83.61 13.30
C LYS A 206 -18.30 -83.50 14.84
N SER A 207 -19.49 -83.26 15.40
CA SER A 207 -20.20 -84.10 16.39
C SER A 207 -19.61 -84.46 17.77
N LYS A 208 -20.47 -84.14 18.76
CA LYS A 208 -20.96 -84.93 19.91
C LYS A 208 -20.25 -84.82 21.28
N LYS A 209 -21.07 -84.42 22.27
CA LYS A 209 -21.36 -85.04 23.59
C LYS A 209 -20.16 -85.61 24.34
N ASN A 210 -19.86 -85.24 25.58
CA ASN A 210 -20.71 -84.93 26.74
C ASN A 210 -20.01 -83.93 27.65
#